data_AF-A0A915B119-F1
#
_entry.id   AF-A0A915B119-F1
#
_cell.length_a   1.000
_cell.length_b   1.000
_cell.length_c   1.000
_cell.angle_alpha   90.00
_cell.angle_beta   90.00
_cell.angle_gamma   90.00
#
_symmetry.space_group_name_H-M   'P 1'
#
loop_
_entity.id
_entity.type
_entity.pdbx_description
1 polymer ?
#
loop_
_entity_poly.entity_id
_entity_poly.type
_entity_poly.pdbx_seq_one_letter_code
_entity_poly.pdbx_strand_id
1 'polypeptide(L)'
;VEQALSTESNSVVLYRLSCLFVFYGETMAPSLSKDAALLQTIEELKDLTLNMFFSGLNSSVQRLLGRMSTPDYDLLPVQAVHQVLLLLRDVLESHDGAVAAVADKKENFSKIFAAVLDPLNQAVQLSATQLSSPLDVAVYTLNYLSAINAVIILYQYTDTRLEMIKAQMDANEDVLVGEQVTLILSQTGLVEVYTKAAAHQPSQGALSEIAGMEASRISNAMTLFD
;
A
#
# COMPACT_ATOMS: atom_id res chain seq x y z
N VAL A 1 -31.54 -21.13 -5.80
CA VAL A 1 -30.72 -19.99 -5.32
C VAL A 1 -29.27 -20.18 -5.74
N GLU A 2 -28.65 -21.33 -5.41
CA GLU A 2 -27.28 -21.68 -5.83
C GLU A 2 -27.04 -21.55 -7.34
N GLN A 3 -27.98 -21.99 -8.18
CA GLN A 3 -27.86 -21.85 -9.64
C GLN A 3 -27.88 -20.39 -10.11
N ALA A 4 -28.60 -19.50 -9.42
CA ALA A 4 -28.59 -18.07 -9.73
C ALA A 4 -27.32 -17.38 -9.22
N LEU A 5 -26.81 -17.82 -8.06
CA LEU A 5 -25.50 -17.40 -7.53
C LEU A 5 -24.38 -17.76 -8.51
N SER A 6 -24.41 -18.98 -9.08
CA SER A 6 -23.41 -19.47 -10.03
C SER A 6 -23.31 -18.65 -11.33
N THR A 7 -24.35 -17.90 -11.67
CA THR A 7 -24.36 -17.01 -12.85
C THR A 7 -23.97 -15.57 -12.54
N GLU A 8 -23.87 -15.18 -11.26
CA GLU A 8 -23.53 -13.83 -10.85
C GLU A 8 -22.01 -13.65 -10.77
N SER A 9 -21.45 -12.82 -11.65
CA SER A 9 -20.01 -12.54 -11.72
C SER A 9 -19.61 -11.24 -11.02
N ASN A 10 -20.56 -10.43 -10.58
CA ASN A 10 -20.27 -9.15 -9.97
C ASN A 10 -19.91 -9.33 -8.48
N SER A 11 -18.63 -9.16 -8.15
CA SER A 11 -18.11 -9.21 -6.78
C SER A 11 -18.85 -8.28 -5.81
N VAL A 12 -19.26 -7.09 -6.25
CA VAL A 12 -20.01 -6.16 -5.41
C VAL A 12 -21.39 -6.73 -5.03
N VAL A 13 -22.08 -7.34 -5.99
CA VAL A 13 -23.39 -7.95 -5.76
C VAL A 13 -23.27 -9.15 -4.83
N LEU A 14 -22.27 -10.01 -5.06
CA LEU A 14 -22.00 -11.18 -4.21
C LEU A 14 -21.70 -10.75 -2.77
N TYR A 15 -20.85 -9.73 -2.57
CA TYR A 15 -20.56 -9.23 -1.24
C TYR A 15 -21.81 -8.70 -0.53
N ARG A 16 -22.61 -7.86 -1.20
CA ARG A 16 -23.88 -7.35 -0.65
C ARG A 16 -24.85 -8.47 -0.29
N LEU A 17 -24.93 -9.51 -1.11
CA LEU A 17 -25.79 -10.65 -0.87
C LEU A 17 -25.31 -11.47 0.35
N SER A 18 -24.00 -11.64 0.54
CA SER A 18 -23.44 -12.26 1.75
C SER A 18 -23.83 -11.47 3.01
N CYS A 19 -23.77 -10.14 2.95
CA CYS A 19 -24.21 -9.27 4.04
C CYS A 19 -25.71 -9.42 4.33
N LEU A 20 -26.55 -9.54 3.29
CA LEU A 20 -27.99 -9.76 3.47
C LEU A 20 -28.27 -11.11 4.15
N PHE A 21 -27.54 -12.17 3.80
CA PHE A 21 -27.69 -13.46 4.47
C PHE A 21 -27.35 -13.38 5.97
N VAL A 22 -26.28 -12.66 6.34
CA VAL A 22 -25.96 -12.39 7.75
C VAL A 22 -27.13 -11.67 8.43
N PHE A 23 -27.61 -10.56 7.85
CA PHE A 23 -28.70 -9.78 8.42
C PHE A 23 -29.97 -10.60 8.64
N TYR A 24 -30.38 -11.40 7.65
CA TYR A 24 -31.56 -12.25 7.77
C TYR A 24 -31.34 -13.40 8.77
N GLY A 25 -30.14 -14.00 8.80
CA GLY A 25 -29.79 -15.01 9.79
C GLY A 25 -29.91 -14.48 11.22
N GLU A 26 -29.33 -13.31 11.50
CA GLU A 26 -29.40 -12.65 12.80
C GLU A 26 -30.83 -12.20 13.16
N THR A 27 -31.59 -11.68 12.20
CA THR A 27 -32.97 -11.22 12.42
C THR A 27 -33.90 -12.39 12.72
N MET A 28 -33.69 -13.53 12.07
CA MET A 28 -34.54 -14.72 12.19
C MET A 28 -34.15 -15.60 13.39
N ALA A 29 -32.88 -15.58 13.82
CA ALA A 29 -32.37 -16.42 14.90
C ALA A 29 -33.19 -16.37 16.22
N PRO A 30 -33.69 -15.22 16.71
CA PRO A 30 -34.51 -15.17 17.93
C PRO A 30 -35.88 -15.82 17.80
N SER A 31 -36.40 -15.96 16.57
CA SER A 31 -37.74 -16.47 16.29
C SER A 31 -37.77 -17.96 15.92
N LEU A 32 -36.60 -18.58 15.76
CA LEU A 32 -36.44 -19.96 15.30
C LEU A 32 -35.61 -20.77 16.31
N SER A 33 -35.78 -22.10 16.30
CA SER A 33 -34.89 -22.99 17.05
C SER A 33 -33.49 -22.97 16.43
N LYS A 34 -32.45 -23.16 17.25
CA LYS A 34 -31.06 -23.15 16.79
C LYS A 34 -30.76 -24.17 15.69
N ASP A 35 -31.49 -25.30 15.67
CA ASP A 35 -31.37 -26.35 14.67
C ASP A 35 -32.35 -26.20 13.49
N ALA A 36 -32.95 -25.02 13.32
CA ALA A 36 -33.83 -24.77 12.19
C ALA A 36 -33.05 -24.89 10.88
N ALA A 37 -33.47 -25.79 10.00
CA ALA A 37 -32.86 -26.00 8.68
C ALA A 37 -32.71 -24.69 7.89
N LEU A 38 -33.65 -23.74 8.06
CA LEU A 38 -33.57 -22.42 7.44
C LEU A 38 -32.34 -21.62 7.88
N LEU A 39 -32.01 -21.61 9.18
CA LEU A 39 -30.82 -20.91 9.69
C LEU A 39 -29.54 -21.55 9.15
N GLN A 40 -29.51 -22.88 9.10
CA GLN A 40 -28.38 -23.61 8.50
C GLN A 40 -28.22 -23.28 7.02
N THR A 41 -29.30 -23.28 6.23
CA THR A 41 -29.25 -22.93 4.80
C THR A 41 -28.81 -21.48 4.59
N ILE A 42 -29.24 -20.53 5.44
CA ILE A 42 -28.79 -19.13 5.35
C ILE A 42 -27.28 -19.03 5.57
N GLU A 43 -26.75 -19.76 6.56
CA GLU A 43 -25.31 -19.80 6.83
C GLU A 43 -24.52 -20.42 5.68
N GLU A 44 -24.99 -21.54 5.13
CA GLU A 44 -24.38 -22.19 3.95
C GLU A 44 -24.38 -21.25 2.73
N LEU A 45 -25.48 -20.51 2.50
CA LEU A 45 -25.57 -19.52 1.42
C LEU A 45 -24.66 -18.31 1.67
N LYS A 46 -24.51 -17.86 2.91
CA LYS A 46 -23.55 -16.82 3.31
C LYS A 46 -22.15 -17.24 2.93
N ASP A 47 -21.70 -18.41 3.37
CA ASP A 47 -20.36 -18.92 3.12
C ASP A 47 -20.09 -19.15 1.63
N LEU A 48 -21.04 -19.74 0.90
CA LEU A 48 -20.94 -19.92 -0.54
C LEU A 48 -20.76 -18.58 -1.26
N THR A 49 -21.60 -17.59 -0.93
CA THR A 49 -21.57 -16.28 -1.59
C THR A 49 -20.29 -15.52 -1.26
N LEU A 50 -19.81 -15.59 -0.01
CA LEU A 50 -18.56 -14.99 0.42
C LEU A 50 -17.35 -15.61 -0.32
N ASN A 51 -17.32 -16.94 -0.46
CA ASN A 51 -16.27 -17.64 -1.20
C ASN A 51 -16.27 -17.26 -2.69
N MET A 52 -17.45 -17.18 -3.31
CA MET A 52 -17.59 -16.71 -4.70
C MET A 52 -17.13 -15.26 -4.86
N PHE A 53 -17.48 -14.39 -3.91
CA PHE A 53 -17.01 -13.01 -3.87
C PHE A 53 -15.48 -12.93 -3.87
N PHE A 54 -14.81 -13.60 -2.93
CA PHE A 54 -13.34 -13.57 -2.84
C PHE A 54 -12.68 -14.19 -4.07
N SER A 55 -13.24 -15.26 -4.63
CA SER A 55 -12.74 -15.86 -5.88
C SER A 55 -12.84 -14.87 -7.06
N GLY A 56 -13.98 -14.19 -7.21
CA GLY A 56 -14.19 -13.18 -8.24
C GLY A 56 -13.33 -11.93 -8.06
N LEU A 57 -13.15 -11.50 -6.80
CA LEU A 57 -12.28 -10.38 -6.44
C LEU A 57 -10.84 -10.68 -6.80
N ASN A 58 -10.31 -11.82 -6.34
CA ASN A 58 -8.96 -12.28 -6.67
C ASN A 58 -8.75 -12.38 -8.18
N SER A 59 -9.70 -12.97 -8.92
CA SER A 59 -9.63 -13.07 -10.37
C SER A 59 -9.58 -11.70 -11.05
N SER A 60 -10.36 -10.74 -10.55
CA SER A 60 -10.38 -9.37 -11.08
C SER A 60 -9.09 -8.62 -10.77
N VAL A 61 -8.56 -8.74 -9.55
CA VAL A 61 -7.25 -8.19 -9.16
C VAL A 61 -6.16 -8.77 -10.05
N GLN A 62 -6.06 -10.10 -10.17
CA GLN A 62 -5.04 -10.76 -11.00
C GLN A 62 -5.14 -10.35 -12.48
N ARG A 63 -6.35 -10.21 -13.02
CA ARG A 63 -6.56 -9.72 -14.40
C ARG A 63 -6.07 -8.29 -14.58
N LEU A 64 -6.30 -7.41 -13.60
CA LEU A 64 -5.82 -6.03 -13.64
C LEU A 64 -4.29 -5.97 -13.49
N LEU A 65 -3.73 -6.75 -12.57
CA LEU A 65 -2.29 -6.84 -12.35
C LEU A 65 -1.55 -7.46 -13.53
N GLY A 66 -2.18 -8.36 -14.29
CA GLY A 66 -1.64 -8.89 -15.55
C GLY A 66 -1.44 -7.82 -16.64
N ARG A 67 -1.97 -6.61 -16.45
CA ARG A 67 -1.78 -5.45 -17.33
C ARG A 67 -0.77 -4.43 -16.78
N MET A 68 -0.11 -4.75 -15.66
CA MET A 68 0.97 -3.94 -15.11
C MET A 68 2.12 -3.86 -16.13
N SER A 69 2.61 -2.66 -16.37
CA SER A 69 3.76 -2.37 -17.22
C SER A 69 4.88 -1.76 -16.39
N THR A 70 6.06 -1.63 -16.99
CA THR A 70 7.13 -0.76 -16.48
C THR A 70 6.55 0.63 -16.18
N PRO A 71 6.93 1.26 -15.05
CA PRO A 71 6.60 2.66 -14.78
C PRO A 71 7.12 3.57 -15.91
N ASP A 72 6.41 4.66 -16.18
CA ASP A 72 6.87 5.67 -17.13
C ASP A 72 7.92 6.58 -16.46
N TYR A 73 8.54 7.48 -17.24
CA TYR A 73 9.53 8.44 -16.76
C TYR A 73 9.00 9.39 -15.69
N ASP A 74 7.68 9.59 -15.60
CA ASP A 74 7.05 10.38 -14.55
C ASP A 74 7.06 9.70 -13.17
N LEU A 75 7.43 8.42 -13.11
CA LEU A 75 7.46 7.58 -11.91
C LEU A 75 6.12 7.58 -11.15
N LEU A 76 5.02 7.82 -11.84
CA LEU A 76 3.68 7.76 -11.28
C LEU A 76 3.15 6.32 -11.27
N PRO A 77 2.19 6.00 -10.39
CA PRO A 77 1.56 4.69 -10.40
C PRO A 77 0.87 4.44 -11.74
N VAL A 78 1.13 3.29 -12.35
CA VAL A 78 0.51 2.92 -13.65
C VAL A 78 -1.01 2.81 -13.52
N GLN A 79 -1.72 2.91 -14.65
CA GLN A 79 -3.19 2.86 -14.66
C GLN A 79 -3.76 1.60 -13.98
N ALA A 80 -3.07 0.47 -14.08
CA ALA A 80 -3.49 -0.77 -13.42
C ALA A 80 -3.61 -0.63 -11.90
N VAL A 81 -2.69 0.10 -11.25
CA VAL A 81 -2.73 0.37 -9.80
C VAL A 81 -4.00 1.14 -9.46
N HIS A 82 -4.30 2.20 -10.21
CA HIS A 82 -5.51 3.00 -10.01
C HIS A 82 -6.78 2.16 -10.19
N GLN A 83 -6.82 1.27 -11.19
CA GLN A 83 -7.98 0.39 -11.41
C GLN A 83 -8.18 -0.61 -10.26
N VAL A 84 -7.10 -1.14 -9.68
CA VAL A 84 -7.17 -2.03 -8.51
C VAL A 84 -7.67 -1.27 -7.28
N LEU A 85 -7.20 -0.04 -7.07
CA LEU A 85 -7.64 0.81 -5.97
C LEU A 85 -9.10 1.24 -6.10
N LEU A 86 -9.57 1.52 -7.32
CA LEU A 86 -10.98 1.78 -7.60
C LEU A 86 -11.85 0.54 -7.30
N LEU A 87 -11.40 -0.65 -7.71
CA LEU A 87 -12.10 -1.89 -7.36
C LEU A 87 -12.21 -2.10 -5.84
N LEU A 88 -11.13 -1.82 -5.10
CA LEU A 88 -11.15 -1.86 -3.64
C LEU A 88 -12.20 -0.90 -3.08
N ARG A 89 -12.21 0.35 -3.57
CA ARG A 89 -13.18 1.37 -3.18
C ARG A 89 -14.61 0.93 -3.45
N ASP A 90 -14.92 0.44 -4.65
CA ASP A 90 -16.27 0.00 -5.03
C ASP A 90 -16.77 -1.12 -4.12
N VAL A 91 -15.90 -2.07 -3.76
CA VAL A 91 -16.21 -3.15 -2.83
C VAL A 91 -16.48 -2.63 -1.43
N LEU A 92 -15.64 -1.71 -0.92
CA LEU A 92 -15.80 -1.18 0.44
C LEU A 92 -17.01 -0.23 0.56
N GLU A 93 -17.29 0.57 -0.46
CA GLU A 93 -18.43 1.50 -0.51
C GLU A 93 -19.77 0.79 -0.77
N SER A 94 -19.75 -0.44 -1.30
CA SER A 94 -20.96 -1.24 -1.49
C SER A 94 -21.70 -1.62 -0.21
N HIS A 95 -21.08 -1.39 0.94
CA HIS A 95 -21.65 -1.58 2.26
C HIS A 95 -22.64 -0.44 2.58
N ASP A 96 -23.85 -0.51 2.03
CA ASP A 96 -24.94 0.43 2.35
C ASP A 96 -25.47 0.22 3.79
N GLY A 97 -25.97 1.30 4.40
CA GLY A 97 -26.18 1.47 5.85
C GLY A 97 -27.16 0.52 6.55
N ALA A 98 -27.82 -0.39 5.83
CA ALA A 98 -28.78 -1.34 6.39
C ALA A 98 -28.13 -2.54 7.13
N VAL A 99 -26.84 -2.82 6.88
CA VAL A 99 -26.16 -4.05 7.34
C VAL A 99 -25.06 -3.75 8.38
N ALA A 100 -25.24 -2.68 9.17
CA ALA A 100 -24.22 -2.16 10.10
C ALA A 100 -23.83 -3.10 11.27
N ALA A 101 -24.49 -4.27 11.41
CA ALA A 101 -24.35 -5.17 12.55
C ALA A 101 -23.64 -6.51 12.26
N VAL A 102 -22.89 -6.65 11.16
CA VAL A 102 -22.15 -7.89 10.90
C VAL A 102 -21.03 -8.08 11.94
N ALA A 103 -21.17 -9.09 12.80
CA ALA A 103 -20.19 -9.44 13.84
C ALA A 103 -18.75 -9.62 13.30
N ASP A 104 -18.61 -10.00 12.03
CA ASP A 104 -17.34 -10.31 11.37
C ASP A 104 -16.78 -9.16 10.50
N LYS A 105 -17.31 -7.93 10.65
CA LYS A 105 -16.94 -6.80 9.77
C LYS A 105 -15.43 -6.52 9.73
N LYS A 106 -14.76 -6.56 10.88
CA LYS A 106 -13.30 -6.33 10.97
C LYS A 106 -12.52 -7.41 10.22
N GLU A 107 -12.90 -8.67 10.36
CA GLU A 107 -12.23 -9.79 9.69
C GLU A 107 -12.44 -9.74 8.18
N ASN A 108 -13.67 -9.47 7.73
CA ASN A 108 -14.00 -9.33 6.32
C ASN A 108 -13.23 -8.17 5.66
N PHE A 109 -13.18 -7.01 6.30
CA PHE A 109 -12.39 -5.87 5.81
C PHE A 109 -10.89 -6.23 5.74
N SER A 110 -10.37 -6.88 6.78
CA SER A 110 -8.97 -7.32 6.81
C SER A 110 -8.64 -8.29 5.67
N LYS A 111 -9.54 -9.25 5.39
CA LYS A 111 -9.44 -10.19 4.28
C LYS A 111 -9.55 -9.50 2.92
N ILE A 112 -10.45 -8.53 2.75
CA ILE A 112 -10.58 -7.74 1.52
C ILE A 112 -9.32 -6.93 1.26
N PHE A 113 -8.80 -6.23 2.28
CA PHE A 113 -7.54 -5.50 2.14
C PHE A 113 -6.38 -6.44 1.78
N ALA A 114 -6.27 -7.61 2.41
CA ALA A 114 -5.23 -8.58 2.09
C ALA A 114 -5.36 -9.10 0.64
N ALA A 115 -6.57 -9.47 0.23
CA ALA A 115 -6.85 -10.00 -1.11
C ALA A 115 -6.52 -9.01 -2.24
N VAL A 116 -6.57 -7.71 -1.96
CA VAL A 116 -6.32 -6.67 -2.98
C VAL A 116 -4.92 -6.06 -2.85
N LEU A 117 -4.55 -5.60 -1.66
CA LEU A 117 -3.32 -4.83 -1.45
C LEU A 117 -2.06 -5.71 -1.45
N ASP A 118 -2.14 -6.94 -0.96
CA ASP A 118 -0.95 -7.78 -0.88
C ASP A 118 -0.46 -8.21 -2.29
N PRO A 119 -1.33 -8.64 -3.23
CA PRO A 119 -0.94 -8.86 -4.61
C PRO A 119 -0.49 -7.59 -5.33
N LEU A 120 -1.14 -6.45 -5.04
CA LEU A 120 -0.76 -5.16 -5.61
C LEU A 120 0.66 -4.76 -5.19
N ASN A 121 0.99 -4.90 -3.90
CA ASN A 121 2.33 -4.66 -3.36
C ASN A 121 3.39 -5.53 -4.05
N GLN A 122 3.11 -6.83 -4.23
CA GLN A 122 4.02 -7.73 -4.92
C GLN A 122 4.25 -7.32 -6.38
N ALA A 123 3.19 -6.98 -7.10
CA ALA A 123 3.28 -6.58 -8.51
C ALA A 123 4.04 -5.25 -8.68
N VAL A 124 3.87 -4.32 -7.75
CA VAL A 124 4.57 -3.03 -7.77
C VAL A 124 6.05 -3.21 -7.42
N GLN A 125 6.38 -4.04 -6.43
CA GLN A 125 7.78 -4.37 -6.13
C GLN A 125 8.47 -4.99 -7.35
N LEU A 126 7.82 -5.93 -8.04
CA LEU A 126 8.34 -6.51 -9.28
C LEU A 126 8.53 -5.45 -10.37
N SER A 127 7.58 -4.53 -10.52
CA SER A 127 7.68 -3.44 -11.50
C SER A 127 8.81 -2.46 -11.16
N ALA A 128 9.03 -2.19 -9.87
CA ALA A 128 10.12 -1.33 -9.40
C ALA A 128 11.50 -1.93 -9.68
N THR A 129 11.65 -3.26 -9.69
CA THR A 129 12.94 -3.91 -10.06
C THR A 129 13.39 -3.63 -11.49
N GLN A 130 12.50 -3.14 -12.35
CA GLN A 130 12.80 -2.79 -13.74
C GLN A 130 13.40 -1.38 -13.86
N LEU A 131 13.36 -0.57 -12.80
CA LEU A 131 13.96 0.75 -12.75
C LEU A 131 15.47 0.63 -12.52
N SER A 132 16.24 1.50 -13.18
CA SER A 132 17.70 1.40 -13.22
C SER A 132 18.41 2.15 -12.09
N SER A 133 17.72 3.10 -11.46
CA SER A 133 18.29 3.98 -10.42
C SER A 133 17.62 3.73 -9.06
N PRO A 134 18.38 3.66 -7.95
CA PRO A 134 17.82 3.61 -6.60
C PRO A 134 16.91 4.83 -6.29
N LEU A 135 17.23 6.00 -6.84
CA LEU A 135 16.39 7.20 -6.72
C LEU A 135 15.03 6.98 -7.40
N ASP A 136 15.02 6.45 -8.62
CA ASP A 136 13.78 6.21 -9.36
C ASP A 136 12.89 5.19 -8.64
N VAL A 137 13.51 4.13 -8.12
CA VAL A 137 12.82 3.11 -7.30
C VAL A 137 12.19 3.75 -6.06
N ALA A 138 12.92 4.59 -5.33
CA ALA A 138 12.41 5.23 -4.12
C ALA A 138 11.28 6.23 -4.43
N VAL A 139 11.43 7.08 -5.45
CA VAL A 139 10.37 8.02 -5.89
C VAL A 139 9.11 7.27 -6.33
N TYR A 140 9.26 6.26 -7.20
CA TYR A 140 8.14 5.45 -7.65
C TYR A 140 7.42 4.76 -6.48
N THR A 141 8.19 4.19 -5.55
CA THR A 141 7.64 3.53 -4.36
C THR A 141 6.87 4.52 -3.49
N LEU A 142 7.38 5.74 -3.27
CA LEU A 142 6.69 6.79 -2.52
C LEU A 142 5.38 7.21 -3.20
N ASN A 143 5.40 7.44 -4.51
CA ASN A 143 4.20 7.82 -5.27
C ASN A 143 3.12 6.75 -5.17
N TYR A 144 3.52 5.48 -5.28
CA TYR A 144 2.63 4.34 -5.10
C TYR A 144 2.06 4.23 -3.68
N LEU A 145 2.91 4.29 -2.65
CA LEU A 145 2.49 4.20 -1.26
C LEU A 145 1.55 5.35 -0.89
N SER A 146 1.81 6.55 -1.40
CA SER A 146 0.94 7.72 -1.27
C SER A 146 -0.44 7.48 -1.89
N ALA A 147 -0.50 6.89 -3.09
CA ALA A 147 -1.76 6.56 -3.75
C ALA A 147 -2.59 5.54 -2.94
N ILE A 148 -1.95 4.52 -2.35
CA ILE A 148 -2.65 3.58 -1.46
C ILE A 148 -3.12 4.28 -0.20
N ASN A 149 -2.24 5.04 0.45
CA ASN A 149 -2.53 5.76 1.69
C ASN A 149 -3.77 6.65 1.54
N ALA A 150 -3.84 7.42 0.44
CA ALA A 150 -4.96 8.30 0.13
C ALA A 150 -6.31 7.58 0.03
N VAL A 151 -6.32 6.30 -0.33
CA VAL A 151 -7.53 5.47 -0.38
C VAL A 151 -7.82 4.86 0.98
N ILE A 152 -6.85 4.17 1.58
CA ILE A 152 -7.11 3.33 2.75
C ILE A 152 -7.34 4.14 4.04
N ILE A 153 -6.84 5.38 4.11
CA ILE A 153 -7.07 6.28 5.26
C ILE A 153 -8.54 6.61 5.49
N LEU A 154 -9.38 6.46 4.47
CA LEU A 154 -10.81 6.75 4.53
C LEU A 154 -11.63 5.62 5.18
N TYR A 155 -11.00 4.47 5.46
CA TYR A 155 -11.68 3.27 5.94
C TYR A 155 -11.21 2.86 7.34
N GLN A 156 -12.04 2.12 8.05
CA GLN A 156 -11.73 1.57 9.36
C GLN A 156 -10.86 0.31 9.27
N TYR A 157 -10.20 -0.03 10.39
CA TYR A 157 -9.36 -1.23 10.54
C TYR A 157 -8.09 -1.21 9.67
N THR A 158 -7.62 -0.02 9.32
CA THR A 158 -6.43 0.19 8.47
C THR A 158 -5.20 0.64 9.26
N ASP A 159 -5.30 0.84 10.58
CA ASP A 159 -4.24 1.42 11.43
C ASP A 159 -2.88 0.74 11.23
N THR A 160 -2.81 -0.59 11.36
CA THR A 160 -1.56 -1.34 11.17
C THR A 160 -1.00 -1.19 9.75
N ARG A 161 -1.87 -1.14 8.73
CA ARG A 161 -1.42 -0.96 7.34
C ARG A 161 -0.91 0.45 7.09
N LEU A 162 -1.57 1.46 7.67
CA LEU A 162 -1.14 2.86 7.61
C LEU A 162 0.22 3.04 8.30
N GLU A 163 0.44 2.43 9.46
CA GLU A 163 1.73 2.43 10.15
C GLU A 163 2.84 1.78 9.31
N MET A 164 2.56 0.62 8.70
CA MET A 164 3.51 -0.05 7.81
C MET A 164 3.85 0.79 6.57
N ILE A 165 2.84 1.39 5.92
CA ILE A 165 3.03 2.28 4.78
C ILE A 165 3.88 3.48 5.18
N LYS A 166 3.58 4.10 6.32
CA LYS A 166 4.36 5.23 6.82
C LYS A 166 5.82 4.85 7.06
N ALA A 167 6.08 3.74 7.73
CA ALA A 167 7.45 3.28 7.95
C ALA A 167 8.20 2.99 6.64
N GLN A 168 7.50 2.48 5.61
CA GLN A 168 8.08 2.29 4.28
C GLN A 168 8.33 3.62 3.57
N MET A 169 7.44 4.61 3.72
CA MET A 169 7.63 5.96 3.17
C MET A 169 8.86 6.61 3.80
N ASP A 170 8.94 6.64 5.14
CA ASP A 170 10.07 7.21 5.88
C ASP A 170 11.41 6.57 5.42
N ALA A 171 11.45 5.24 5.24
CA ALA A 171 12.64 4.54 4.77
C ALA A 171 13.04 4.91 3.32
N ASN A 172 12.07 5.14 2.42
CA ASN A 172 12.38 5.59 1.06
C ASN A 172 12.79 7.06 1.03
N GLU A 173 12.23 7.91 1.90
CA GLU A 173 12.67 9.29 2.07
C GLU A 173 14.13 9.35 2.55
N ASP A 174 14.53 8.50 3.50
CA ASP A 174 15.91 8.39 3.95
C ASP A 174 16.87 7.99 2.81
N VAL A 175 16.45 7.07 1.93
CA VAL A 175 17.23 6.69 0.73
C VAL A 175 17.40 7.88 -0.20
N LEU A 176 16.31 8.62 -0.48
CA LEU A 176 16.39 9.81 -1.34
C LEU A 176 17.31 10.86 -0.76
N VAL A 177 17.18 11.17 0.53
CA VAL A 177 18.04 12.13 1.22
C VAL A 177 19.49 11.67 1.17
N GLY A 178 19.77 10.40 1.47
CA GLY A 178 21.12 9.84 1.46
C GLY A 178 21.80 9.90 0.10
N GLU A 179 21.08 9.55 -0.97
CA GLU A 179 21.58 9.63 -2.34
C GLU A 179 21.83 11.07 -2.78
N GLN A 180 20.91 11.99 -2.49
CA GLN A 180 21.07 13.42 -2.83
C GLN A 180 22.20 14.08 -2.05
N VAL A 181 22.34 13.79 -0.76
CA VAL A 181 23.46 14.27 0.06
C VAL A 181 24.79 13.77 -0.52
N THR A 182 24.86 12.49 -0.88
CA THR A 182 26.05 11.89 -1.48
C THR A 182 26.40 12.54 -2.80
N LEU A 183 25.39 12.76 -3.66
CA LEU A 183 25.55 13.42 -4.95
C LEU A 183 26.13 14.83 -4.77
N ILE A 184 25.50 15.65 -3.93
CA ILE A 184 25.92 17.04 -3.67
C ILE A 184 27.33 17.08 -3.08
N LEU A 185 27.62 16.27 -2.06
CA LEU A 185 28.94 16.24 -1.42
C LEU A 185 30.03 15.80 -2.41
N SER A 186 29.72 14.85 -3.30
CA SER A 186 30.65 14.37 -4.32
C SER A 186 30.94 15.45 -5.38
N GLN A 187 29.91 16.16 -5.85
CA GLN A 187 30.03 17.20 -6.87
C GLN A 187 30.75 18.45 -6.36
N THR A 188 30.54 18.81 -5.10
CA THR A 188 31.18 19.96 -4.44
C THR A 188 32.58 19.63 -3.90
N GLY A 189 32.99 18.36 -3.94
CA GLY A 189 34.26 17.90 -3.36
C GLY A 189 34.30 17.96 -1.82
N LEU A 190 33.14 18.10 -1.17
CA LEU A 190 33.01 18.22 0.29
C LEU A 190 33.09 16.89 1.02
N VAL A 191 33.05 15.75 0.33
CA VAL A 191 33.16 14.42 0.97
C VAL A 191 34.38 14.34 1.90
N GLU A 192 35.56 14.72 1.39
CA GLU A 192 36.81 14.64 2.16
C GLU A 192 36.82 15.60 3.36
N VAL A 193 36.23 16.78 3.19
CA VAL A 193 36.09 17.80 4.24
C VAL A 193 35.16 17.29 5.35
N TYR A 194 34.01 16.74 4.97
CA TYR A 194 33.05 16.15 5.89
C TYR A 194 33.65 14.99 6.69
N THR A 195 34.32 14.04 6.02
CA THR A 195 34.94 12.90 6.71
C THR A 195 36.02 13.33 7.70
N LYS A 196 36.88 14.28 7.32
CA LYS A 196 37.93 14.81 8.22
C LYS A 196 37.34 15.57 9.40
N ALA A 197 36.30 16.38 9.17
CA ALA A 197 35.60 17.10 10.24
C ALA A 197 34.88 16.14 11.21
N ALA A 198 34.22 15.10 10.69
CA ALA A 198 33.52 14.11 11.51
C ALA A 198 34.47 13.25 12.36
N ALA A 199 35.65 12.93 11.84
CA ALA A 199 36.68 12.18 12.56
C ALA A 199 37.52 13.05 13.52
N HIS A 200 37.36 14.38 13.46
CA HIS A 200 38.16 15.30 14.24
C HIS A 200 37.79 15.26 15.73
N GLN A 201 38.81 15.23 16.57
CA GLN A 201 38.65 15.32 18.02
C GLN A 201 39.16 16.68 18.51
N PRO A 202 38.54 17.27 19.55
CA PRO A 202 38.97 18.57 20.10
C PRO A 202 40.43 18.63 20.56
N SER A 203 41.04 17.47 20.83
CA SER A 203 42.44 17.32 21.21
C SER A 203 43.45 17.49 20.05
N GLN A 204 42.98 17.53 18.80
CA GLN A 204 43.82 17.52 17.59
C GLN A 204 44.16 18.93 17.04
N GLY A 205 43.77 20.00 17.75
CA GLY A 205 44.03 21.38 17.32
C GLY A 205 42.92 21.95 16.43
N ALA A 206 43.20 23.06 15.74
CA ALA A 206 42.20 23.71 14.89
C ALA A 206 42.04 22.97 13.55
N LEU A 207 40.80 22.80 13.07
CA LEU A 207 40.50 22.16 11.79
C LEU A 207 41.22 22.83 10.60
N SER A 208 41.45 24.14 10.65
CA SER A 208 42.17 24.90 9.61
C SER A 208 43.64 24.53 9.45
N GLU A 209 44.23 23.86 10.44
CA GLU A 209 45.63 23.41 10.40
C GLU A 209 45.77 22.01 9.78
N ILE A 210 44.65 21.33 9.51
CA ILE A 210 44.62 20.00 8.88
C ILE A 210 44.69 20.16 7.36
N ALA A 211 45.63 19.46 6.72
CA ALA A 211 45.80 19.48 5.27
C ALA A 211 44.50 19.10 4.54
N GLY A 212 44.07 19.95 3.59
CA GLY A 212 42.82 19.78 2.85
C GLY A 212 41.57 20.31 3.55
N MET A 213 41.68 20.99 4.70
CA MET A 213 40.62 21.78 5.34
C MET A 213 40.84 23.29 5.15
N GLU A 214 41.58 23.70 4.11
CA GLU A 214 41.88 25.11 3.87
C GLU A 214 40.61 25.92 3.54
N ALA A 215 40.56 27.17 3.99
CA ALA A 215 39.43 28.07 3.74
C ALA A 215 39.16 28.29 2.24
N SER A 216 40.19 28.28 1.39
CA SER A 216 40.05 28.39 -0.07
C SER A 216 39.32 27.20 -0.67
N ARG A 217 39.59 25.99 -0.18
CA ARG A 217 38.93 24.76 -0.64
C ARG A 217 37.46 24.74 -0.26
N ILE A 218 37.15 25.16 0.97
CA ILE A 218 35.76 25.31 1.45
C ILE A 218 35.05 26.39 0.62
N SER A 219 35.69 27.54 0.38
CA SER A 219 35.11 28.61 -0.44
C SER A 219 34.78 28.14 -1.86
N ASN A 220 35.68 27.40 -2.50
CA ASN A 220 35.45 26.84 -3.84
C ASN A 220 34.32 25.80 -3.84
N ALA A 221 34.24 24.97 -2.80
CA ALA A 221 33.15 24.01 -2.66
C ALA A 221 31.78 24.69 -2.48
N MET A 222 31.73 25.78 -1.71
CA MET A 222 30.52 26.59 -1.56
C MET A 222 30.11 27.25 -2.89
N THR A 223 31.06 27.72 -3.70
CA THR A 223 30.73 28.26 -5.04
C THR A 223 30.25 27.21 -6.04
N LEU A 224 30.55 25.93 -5.82
CA LEU A 224 30.03 24.82 -6.63
C LEU A 224 28.66 24.33 -6.14
N PHE A 225 28.30 24.70 -4.91
CA PHE A 225 27.02 24.37 -4.29
C PHE A 225 25.93 25.40 -4.66
N ASP A 226 26.29 26.68 -4.76
CA ASP A 226 25.42 27.79 -5.21
C ASP A 226 25.04 27.70 -6.70
#